data_AF-A0A520YDL8-F1
#
_entry.id   AF-A0A520YDL8-F1
#
_cell.length_a   1.000
_cell.length_b   1.000
_cell.length_c   1.000
_cell.angle_alpha   90.00
_cell.angle_beta   90.00
_cell.angle_gamma   90.00
#
_symmetry.space_group_name_H-M   'P 1'
#
loop_
_entity.id
_entity.type
_entity.pdbx_description
1 polymer ?
#
loop_
_entity_poly.entity_id
_entity_poly.type
_entity_poly.pdbx_seq_one_letter_code
_entity_poly.pdbx_strand_id
1 'polypeptide(L)'
;MPLTVFATLEQFAKAGRLALQNICMGFALACLVLTFPGKAMAATIAQSLFEKLQQQVFQVRVIDLGSGDRYSLGSGFQISEDGLLATNYHVISAYVMEPDKYSLEILDASGIKQRVALHAIDVIHDLAIL
;
A
#
# COMPACT_ATOMS: atom_id res chain seq x y z
N MET A 1 -75.21 0.70 -11.12
CA MET A 1 -74.03 -0.19 -11.27
C MET A 1 -72.71 0.60 -11.27
N PRO A 2 -72.26 1.26 -10.17
CA PRO A 2 -70.97 1.96 -10.17
C PRO A 2 -69.86 1.25 -9.37
N LEU A 3 -70.18 0.27 -8.50
CA LEU A 3 -69.20 -0.36 -7.61
C LEU A 3 -68.16 -1.25 -8.34
N THR A 4 -68.51 -1.83 -9.48
CA THR A 4 -67.62 -2.74 -10.23
C THR A 4 -66.49 -2.01 -10.98
N VAL A 5 -66.69 -0.72 -11.31
CA VAL A 5 -65.70 0.10 -12.03
C VAL A 5 -64.64 0.66 -11.07
N PHE A 6 -65.03 1.00 -9.83
CA PHE A 6 -64.08 1.46 -8.82
C PHE A 6 -63.16 0.33 -8.31
N ALA A 7 -63.69 -0.89 -8.12
CA ALA A 7 -62.88 -2.04 -7.70
C ALA A 7 -61.83 -2.44 -8.76
N THR A 8 -62.17 -2.33 -10.05
CA THR A 8 -61.25 -2.66 -11.15
C THR A 8 -60.12 -1.63 -11.28
N LEU A 9 -60.37 -0.33 -11.08
CA LEU A 9 -59.33 0.70 -11.09
C LEU A 9 -58.31 0.56 -9.95
N GLU A 10 -58.76 0.22 -8.73
CA GLU A 10 -57.84 -0.04 -7.61
C GLU A 10 -56.98 -1.30 -7.84
N GLN A 11 -57.55 -2.34 -8.44
CA GLN A 11 -56.86 -3.58 -8.72
C GLN A 11 -55.78 -3.42 -9.81
N PHE A 12 -56.06 -2.61 -10.84
CA PHE A 12 -55.05 -2.19 -11.84
C PHE A 12 -53.95 -1.31 -11.22
N ALA A 13 -54.29 -0.38 -10.33
CA ALA A 13 -53.32 0.48 -9.65
C ALA A 13 -52.42 -0.27 -8.64
N LYS A 14 -52.91 -1.38 -8.06
CA LYS A 14 -52.15 -2.27 -7.17
C LYS A 14 -51.24 -3.22 -7.98
N ALA A 15 -51.72 -3.75 -9.10
CA ALA A 15 -50.92 -4.56 -10.03
C ALA A 15 -49.77 -3.76 -10.65
N GLY A 16 -50.00 -2.49 -11.02
CA GLY A 16 -48.95 -1.59 -11.53
C GLY A 16 -47.88 -1.26 -10.49
N ARG A 17 -48.26 -1.08 -9.21
CA ARG A 17 -47.31 -0.89 -8.09
C ARG A 17 -46.47 -2.14 -7.81
N LEU A 18 -47.08 -3.33 -7.86
CA LEU A 18 -46.36 -4.60 -7.69
C LEU A 18 -45.40 -4.89 -8.85
N ALA A 19 -45.81 -4.61 -10.09
CA ALA A 19 -44.97 -4.76 -11.28
C ALA A 19 -43.76 -3.80 -11.23
N LEU A 20 -43.99 -2.54 -10.83
CA LEU A 20 -42.90 -1.56 -10.67
C LEU A 20 -41.96 -1.94 -9.51
N GLN A 21 -42.48 -2.45 -8.40
CA GLN A 21 -41.68 -2.91 -7.26
C GLN A 21 -40.82 -4.13 -7.61
N ASN A 22 -41.35 -5.07 -8.41
CA ASN A 22 -40.60 -6.25 -8.88
C ASN A 22 -39.51 -5.87 -9.91
N ILE A 23 -39.76 -4.89 -10.79
CA ILE A 23 -38.75 -4.40 -11.73
C ILE A 23 -37.64 -3.65 -10.98
N CYS A 24 -37.99 -2.78 -10.03
CA CYS A 24 -37.01 -2.07 -9.20
C CYS A 24 -36.18 -3.03 -8.33
N MET A 25 -36.82 -4.06 -7.75
CA MET A 25 -36.13 -5.08 -6.95
C MET A 25 -35.24 -5.98 -7.81
N GLY A 26 -35.65 -6.31 -9.03
CA GLY A 26 -34.84 -7.04 -10.00
C GLY A 26 -33.63 -6.23 -10.50
N PHE A 27 -33.79 -4.93 -10.72
CA PHE A 27 -32.68 -4.04 -11.12
C PHE A 27 -31.68 -3.82 -9.97
N ALA A 28 -32.16 -3.70 -8.73
CA ALA A 28 -31.31 -3.63 -7.55
C ALA A 28 -30.52 -4.93 -7.32
N LEU A 29 -31.14 -6.10 -7.56
CA LEU A 29 -30.47 -7.40 -7.46
C LEU A 29 -29.43 -7.61 -8.58
N ALA A 30 -29.73 -7.15 -9.81
CA ALA A 30 -28.79 -7.21 -10.93
C ALA A 30 -27.57 -6.30 -10.72
N CYS A 31 -27.74 -5.09 -10.18
CA CYS A 31 -26.63 -4.20 -9.81
C CYS A 31 -25.75 -4.78 -8.68
N LEU A 32 -26.33 -5.54 -7.75
CA LEU A 32 -25.58 -6.20 -6.67
C LEU A 32 -24.72 -7.37 -7.19
N VAL A 33 -25.19 -8.09 -8.21
CA VAL A 33 -24.47 -9.23 -8.81
C VAL A 33 -23.35 -8.75 -9.77
N LEU A 34 -23.50 -7.58 -10.39
CA LEU A 34 -22.50 -7.04 -11.33
C LEU A 34 -21.33 -6.29 -10.65
N THR A 35 -21.33 -6.14 -9.32
CA THR A 35 -20.34 -5.31 -8.59
C THR A 35 -19.21 -6.05 -7.86
N PHE A 36 -19.13 -7.40 -7.90
CA PHE A 36 -18.02 -8.16 -7.30
C PHE A 36 -17.74 -9.49 -8.04
N PRO A 37 -16.48 -9.97 -8.23
CA PRO A 37 -15.18 -9.40 -7.85
C PRO A 37 -14.08 -9.52 -8.94
N GLY A 38 -13.61 -8.41 -9.51
CA GLY A 38 -12.36 -8.37 -10.28
C GLY A 38 -11.10 -8.10 -9.44
N LYS A 39 -11.27 -7.75 -8.16
CA LYS A 39 -10.17 -7.31 -7.27
C LYS A 39 -9.37 -8.44 -6.63
N ALA A 40 -9.88 -9.68 -6.63
CA ALA A 40 -9.26 -10.80 -5.93
C ALA A 40 -7.94 -11.27 -6.59
N MET A 41 -7.85 -11.28 -7.92
CA MET A 41 -6.68 -11.82 -8.61
C MET A 41 -5.45 -10.89 -8.58
N ALA A 42 -5.64 -9.58 -8.69
CA ALA A 42 -4.55 -8.61 -8.59
C ALA A 42 -3.97 -8.53 -7.16
N ALA A 43 -4.82 -8.66 -6.15
CA ALA A 43 -4.39 -8.73 -4.75
C ALA A 43 -3.46 -9.94 -4.51
N THR A 44 -3.78 -11.11 -5.08
CA THR A 44 -2.97 -12.33 -4.91
C THR A 44 -1.56 -12.17 -5.49
N ILE A 45 -1.41 -11.57 -6.68
CA ILE A 45 -0.09 -11.41 -7.32
C ILE A 45 0.77 -10.40 -6.53
N ALA A 46 0.22 -9.23 -6.21
CA ALA A 46 0.95 -8.21 -5.45
C ALA A 46 1.37 -8.70 -4.06
N GLN A 47 0.46 -9.41 -3.37
CA GLN A 47 0.73 -10.04 -2.08
C GLN A 47 1.88 -11.07 -2.19
N SER A 48 1.82 -11.95 -3.18
CA SER A 48 2.86 -12.98 -3.37
C SER A 48 4.23 -12.40 -3.73
N LEU A 49 4.26 -11.28 -4.45
CA LEU A 49 5.50 -10.59 -4.79
C LEU A 49 6.08 -9.86 -3.57
N PHE A 50 5.22 -9.18 -2.81
CA PHE A 50 5.62 -8.56 -1.55
C PHE A 50 6.17 -9.58 -0.57
N GLU A 51 5.51 -10.74 -0.42
CA GLU A 51 5.96 -11.80 0.48
C GLU A 51 7.37 -12.32 0.17
N LYS A 52 7.73 -12.35 -1.13
CA LYS A 52 9.05 -12.76 -1.61
C LYS A 52 10.12 -11.68 -1.41
N LEU A 53 9.74 -10.40 -1.50
CA LEU A 53 10.69 -9.29 -1.54
C LEU A 53 10.85 -8.56 -0.20
N GLN A 54 9.88 -8.66 0.72
CA GLN A 54 9.92 -7.95 2.01
C GLN A 54 11.19 -8.22 2.83
N GLN A 55 11.76 -9.42 2.70
CA GLN A 55 13.00 -9.81 3.41
C GLN A 55 14.25 -9.12 2.83
N GLN A 56 14.15 -8.55 1.62
CA GLN A 56 15.24 -7.81 0.96
C GLN A 56 15.11 -6.29 1.16
N VAL A 57 14.08 -5.84 1.88
CA VAL A 57 13.85 -4.42 2.17
C VAL A 57 14.25 -4.13 3.61
N PHE A 58 15.08 -3.12 3.76
CA PHE A 58 15.64 -2.68 5.04
C PHE A 58 15.22 -1.24 5.30
N GLN A 59 15.10 -0.89 6.57
CA GLN A 59 14.96 0.50 6.98
C GLN A 59 16.35 1.09 7.24
N VAL A 60 16.67 2.18 6.54
CA VAL A 60 17.94 2.90 6.67
C VAL A 60 17.74 4.07 7.64
N ARG A 61 18.64 4.19 8.61
CA ARG A 61 18.56 5.19 9.69
C ARG A 61 19.88 5.93 9.83
N VAL A 62 19.80 7.24 9.92
CA VAL A 62 20.92 8.08 10.33
C VAL A 62 20.72 8.44 11.79
N ILE A 63 21.69 8.14 12.64
CA ILE A 63 21.63 8.32 14.08
C ILE A 63 22.58 9.44 14.48
N ASP A 64 22.07 10.43 15.21
CA ASP A 64 22.89 11.46 15.84
C ASP A 64 23.67 10.84 17.01
N LEU A 65 24.99 10.93 16.99
CA LEU A 65 25.85 10.34 18.00
C LEU A 65 25.81 11.10 19.34
N GLY A 66 25.43 12.38 19.32
CA GLY A 66 25.32 13.21 20.52
C GLY A 66 24.07 12.93 21.33
N SER A 67 22.91 12.76 20.66
CA SER A 67 21.64 12.45 21.34
C SER A 67 21.28 10.96 21.35
N GLY A 68 21.80 10.18 20.40
CA GLY A 68 21.36 8.80 20.15
C GLY A 68 20.04 8.69 19.38
N ASP A 69 19.44 9.82 19.01
CA ASP A 69 18.16 9.86 18.32
C ASP A 69 18.30 9.66 16.81
N ARG A 70 17.18 9.28 16.18
CA ARG A 70 17.08 9.19 14.72
C ARG A 70 17.04 10.60 14.13
N TYR A 71 18.03 10.93 13.31
CA TYR A 71 18.08 12.17 12.54
C TYR A 71 17.33 12.04 11.21
N SER A 72 17.56 10.93 10.49
CA SER A 72 16.93 10.65 9.19
C SER A 72 16.49 9.19 9.12
N LEU A 73 15.46 8.94 8.30
CA LEU A 73 14.81 7.65 8.15
C LEU A 73 14.41 7.44 6.69
N GLY A 74 14.77 6.30 6.14
CA GLY A 74 14.39 5.89 4.79
C GLY A 74 14.37 4.39 4.63
N SER A 75 14.28 3.95 3.38
CA SER A 75 14.33 2.54 3.00
C SER A 75 15.58 2.26 2.20
N GLY A 76 16.02 1.01 2.22
CA GLY A 76 17.05 0.47 1.36
C GLY A 76 16.66 -0.92 0.91
N PHE A 77 17.28 -1.39 -0.16
CA PHE A 77 17.06 -2.73 -0.69
C PHE A 77 18.39 -3.42 -0.92
N GLN A 78 18.44 -4.71 -0.60
CA GLN A 78 19.64 -5.52 -0.85
C GLN A 78 19.85 -5.71 -2.35
N ILE A 79 21.08 -5.51 -2.79
CA ILE A 79 21.48 -5.59 -4.21
C ILE A 79 22.54 -6.67 -4.49
N SER A 80 23.09 -7.28 -3.44
CA SER A 80 24.07 -8.39 -3.54
C SER A 80 23.79 -9.43 -2.46
N GLU A 81 24.13 -10.69 -2.74
CA GLU A 81 24.14 -11.78 -1.75
C GLU A 81 25.09 -11.49 -0.58
N ASP A 82 26.14 -10.69 -0.81
CA ASP A 82 27.11 -10.26 0.21
C ASP A 82 26.54 -9.23 1.20
N GLY A 83 25.30 -8.79 1.00
CA GLY A 83 24.62 -7.86 1.90
C GLY A 83 24.87 -6.38 1.60
N LEU A 84 25.25 -6.03 0.36
CA LEU A 84 25.25 -4.63 -0.08
C LEU A 84 23.83 -4.11 -0.23
N LEU A 85 23.59 -2.88 0.22
CA LEU A 85 22.29 -2.23 0.14
C LEU A 85 22.37 -0.97 -0.73
N ALA A 86 21.34 -0.74 -1.53
CA ALA A 86 21.12 0.54 -2.18
C ALA A 86 20.05 1.34 -1.44
N THR A 87 20.27 2.64 -1.31
CA THR A 87 19.33 3.61 -0.76
C THR A 87 19.44 4.93 -1.51
N ASN A 88 18.61 5.90 -1.15
CA ASN A 88 18.70 7.24 -1.70
C ASN A 88 19.79 8.06 -0.98
N TYR A 89 20.49 8.91 -1.73
CA TYR A 89 21.50 9.81 -1.16
C TYR A 89 20.89 10.77 -0.14
N HIS A 90 19.70 11.33 -0.40
CA HIS A 90 19.06 12.27 0.52
C HIS A 90 18.82 11.68 1.92
N VAL A 91 18.60 10.37 2.01
CA VAL A 91 18.41 9.66 3.29
C VAL A 91 19.66 9.74 4.14
N ILE A 92 20.84 9.57 3.53
CA ILE A 92 22.13 9.47 4.22
C ILE A 92 22.98 10.73 4.14
N SER A 93 22.48 11.78 3.48
CA SER A 93 23.21 13.02 3.20
C SER A 93 23.81 13.67 4.45
N ALA A 94 23.11 13.65 5.58
CA ALA A 94 23.63 14.17 6.85
C ALA A 94 24.92 13.47 7.30
N TYR A 95 24.99 12.15 7.14
CA TYR A 95 26.20 11.37 7.44
C TYR A 95 27.35 11.71 6.48
N VAL A 96 27.05 11.94 5.20
CA VAL A 96 28.09 12.33 4.21
C VAL A 96 28.67 13.71 4.54
N MET A 97 27.84 14.64 5.01
CA MET A 97 28.26 16.01 5.33
C MET A 97 28.99 16.09 6.68
N GLU A 98 28.53 15.38 7.69
CA GLU A 98 29.09 15.39 9.06
C GLU A 98 29.32 13.95 9.58
N PRO A 99 30.28 13.19 9.04
CA PRO A 99 30.47 11.77 9.36
C PRO A 99 30.87 11.51 10.82
N ASP A 100 31.45 12.50 11.51
CA ASP A 100 31.83 12.39 12.92
C ASP A 100 30.65 12.59 13.88
N LYS A 101 29.55 13.16 13.39
CA LYS A 101 28.35 13.48 14.19
C LYS A 101 27.25 12.44 14.03
N TYR A 102 27.26 11.71 12.91
CA TYR A 102 26.21 10.77 12.56
C TYR A 102 26.77 9.35 12.37
N SER A 103 25.90 8.35 12.55
CA SER A 103 26.20 6.97 12.17
C SER A 103 25.06 6.37 11.35
N LEU A 104 25.38 5.38 10.52
CA LEU A 104 24.41 4.68 9.69
C LEU A 104 24.03 3.34 10.33
N GLU A 105 22.72 3.11 10.44
CA GLU A 105 22.15 1.86 10.90
C GLU A 105 21.11 1.36 9.90
N ILE A 106 21.04 0.05 9.73
CA ILE A 106 19.96 -0.63 9.03
C ILE A 106 19.11 -1.42 10.03
N LEU A 107 17.84 -1.60 9.72
CA LEU A 107 16.91 -2.44 10.45
C LEU A 107 16.26 -3.41 9.46
N ASP A 108 16.39 -4.70 9.71
CA ASP A 108 15.78 -5.74 8.88
C ASP A 108 14.29 -5.97 9.22
N ALA A 109 13.63 -6.85 8.47
CA ALA A 109 12.24 -7.23 8.70
C ALA A 109 12.00 -7.94 10.05
N SER A 110 13.05 -8.50 10.67
CA SER A 110 13.01 -9.12 12.00
C SER A 110 13.20 -8.12 13.14
N GLY A 111 13.47 -6.85 12.82
CA GLY A 111 13.74 -5.80 13.80
C GLY A 111 15.18 -5.79 14.33
N ILE A 112 16.11 -6.50 13.68
CA ILE A 112 17.52 -6.52 14.04
C ILE A 112 18.19 -5.28 13.47
N LYS A 113 18.89 -4.55 14.34
CA LYS A 113 19.67 -3.36 13.99
C LYS A 113 21.12 -3.72 13.74
N GLN A 114 21.69 -3.19 12.66
CA GLN A 114 23.09 -3.36 12.34
C GLN A 114 23.70 -2.03 11.87
N ARG A 115 24.92 -1.73 12.31
CA ARG A 115 25.69 -0.60 11.77
C ARG A 115 26.26 -0.97 10.41
N VAL A 116 26.22 -0.01 9.49
CA VAL A 116 26.72 -0.17 8.12
C VAL A 116 27.68 0.96 7.76
N ALA A 117 28.53 0.70 6.77
CA ALA A 117 29.46 1.67 6.22
C ALA A 117 28.91 2.23 4.91
N LEU A 118 29.36 3.41 4.52
CA LEU A 118 29.06 3.96 3.20
C LEU A 118 30.12 3.48 2.20
N HIS A 119 29.70 2.83 1.11
CA HIS A 119 30.59 2.33 0.07
C HIS A 119 30.72 3.28 -1.11
N ALA A 120 29.60 3.85 -1.59
CA ALA A 120 29.59 4.75 -2.74
C ALA A 120 28.39 5.71 -2.72
N ILE A 121 28.52 6.84 -3.39
CA ILE A 121 27.42 7.80 -3.61
C ILE A 121 27.39 8.30 -5.05
N ASP A 122 26.19 8.60 -5.51
CA ASP A 122 25.93 9.39 -6.71
C ASP A 122 24.87 10.44 -6.36
N VAL A 123 25.33 11.68 -6.19
CA VAL A 123 24.48 12.81 -5.78
C VAL A 123 23.52 13.23 -6.89
N ILE A 124 23.91 13.07 -8.17
CA ILE A 124 23.12 13.51 -9.31
C ILE A 124 21.89 12.62 -9.46
N HIS A 125 22.05 11.32 -9.26
CA HIS A 125 20.98 10.33 -9.37
C HIS A 125 20.30 10.00 -8.04
N ASP A 126 20.67 10.69 -6.96
CA ASP A 126 20.16 10.47 -5.61
C ASP A 126 20.34 9.01 -5.13
N LEU A 127 21.54 8.46 -5.29
CA LEU A 127 21.86 7.07 -4.93
C LEU A 127 23.01 6.97 -3.93
N ALA A 128 22.93 5.97 -3.05
CA ALA A 128 23.99 5.58 -2.14
C ALA A 128 24.03 4.06 -1.97
N ILE A 129 25.25 3.51 -1.86
CA ILE A 129 25.50 2.09 -1.59
C ILE A 129 26.09 1.96 -0.19
N LEU A 130 25.43 1.15 0.64
CA LEU A 130 25.78 0.83 2.03
C LEU A 130 26.25 -0.62 2.17
#